data_AF-A0AAJ6DAG0-F1
#
_entry.id   AF-A0AAJ6DAG0-F1
#
_cell.length_a   1.000
_cell.length_b   1.000
_cell.length_c   1.000
_cell.angle_alpha   90.00
_cell.angle_beta   90.00
_cell.angle_gamma   90.00
#
_symmetry.space_group_name_H-M   'P 1'
#
loop_
_entity.id
_entity.type
_entity.pdbx_description
1 polymer ?
#
loop_
_entity_poly.entity_id
_entity_poly.type
_entity_poly.pdbx_seq_one_letter_code
_entity_poly.pdbx_strand_id
1 'polypeptide(L)'
;MRVAIVHYWLVSMRGGEKVVEALCDMYPDADIFTLVYDESRVSEKIRKHKVTTSFLQRIPGAIKGYQSLLPLMPFALESFDLSGYDLIISSESGPAKGIIPPPQATHVCYCHSPMRYLWDHYHFYRSNAGLASRLMLPVLAPLLRTWDVNTSLRVDRFIANSHHVSARIGKYYRRPATVLYPPVSVDDFIPAAATEDFYLCAGQLIPYKRIDLAVRAFTKMNRNLVIIGEGKEMEKLKRLAGPTITFLGRAPFSVLKEKLARCRALIFPGEEDFGIVPVEAMASGRPVIAFGSGGALETVVPGLSGILFGEQSVEALMDAVHDFEDHEDAFRPDVLRAHAAQFSLRNFTTGMQAIIDEELLARKPVLPRNDRSTAAIQRLFEGQFPAPAAETPQRVATTDPVTVHAPTF
;
A
#
# COMPACT_ATOMS: atom_id res chain seq x y z
N MET A 1 -3.10 -17.64 19.97
CA MET A 1 -2.23 -17.05 18.93
C MET A 1 -2.09 -15.58 19.26
N ARG A 2 -0.88 -15.06 19.46
CA ARG A 2 -0.63 -13.62 19.63
C ARG A 2 -0.36 -12.99 18.27
N VAL A 3 -1.02 -11.87 18.00
CA VAL A 3 -0.97 -11.19 16.69
C VAL A 3 -0.36 -9.81 16.84
N ALA A 4 0.58 -9.47 15.96
CA ALA A 4 1.13 -8.13 15.81
C ALA A 4 0.71 -7.53 14.47
N ILE A 5 0.17 -6.32 14.48
CA ILE A 5 -0.09 -5.54 13.27
C ILE A 5 1.02 -4.48 13.15
N VAL A 6 1.76 -4.48 12.05
CA VAL A 6 2.84 -3.52 11.80
C VAL A 6 2.40 -2.55 10.71
N HIS A 7 2.35 -1.25 11.00
CA HIS A 7 1.96 -0.22 10.02
C HIS A 7 3.02 0.89 9.94
N TYR A 8 3.23 1.47 8.77
CA TYR A 8 4.36 2.37 8.52
C TYR A 8 4.33 3.65 9.39
N TRP A 9 3.18 4.30 9.55
CA TRP A 9 2.96 5.46 10.43
C TRP A 9 1.46 5.68 10.62
N LEU A 10 1.07 6.12 11.82
CA LEU A 10 -0.32 6.36 12.20
C LEU A 10 -0.52 7.83 12.55
N VAL A 11 -0.54 8.70 11.53
CA VAL A 11 -0.62 10.17 11.69
C VAL A 11 -1.84 10.82 11.03
N SER A 12 -2.66 10.02 10.32
CA SER A 12 -3.91 10.43 9.69
C SER A 12 -4.67 9.20 9.20
N MET A 13 -6.00 9.26 9.10
CA MET A 13 -6.81 8.23 8.45
C MET A 13 -6.80 8.34 6.92
N ARG A 14 -6.38 7.27 6.23
CA ARG A 14 -6.43 7.07 4.77
C ARG A 14 -6.71 5.59 4.46
N GLY A 15 -6.60 5.19 3.19
CA GLY A 15 -6.86 3.82 2.76
C GLY A 15 -6.01 2.75 3.46
N GLY A 16 -4.74 3.06 3.76
CA GLY A 16 -3.88 2.15 4.53
C GLY A 16 -4.39 1.91 5.94
N GLU A 17 -4.85 2.97 6.61
CA GLU A 17 -5.41 2.88 7.95
C GLU A 17 -6.80 2.21 7.96
N LYS A 18 -7.56 2.27 6.85
CA LYS A 18 -8.79 1.47 6.69
C LYS A 18 -8.53 -0.03 6.67
N VAL A 19 -7.41 -0.47 6.07
CA VAL A 19 -6.96 -1.87 6.19
C VAL A 19 -6.61 -2.19 7.65
N VAL A 20 -5.90 -1.31 8.35
CA VAL A 20 -5.59 -1.52 9.78
C VAL A 20 -6.87 -1.63 10.62
N GLU A 21 -7.89 -0.81 10.38
CA GLU A 21 -9.20 -0.94 11.06
C GLU A 21 -9.82 -2.32 10.85
N ALA A 22 -9.82 -2.83 9.61
CA ALA A 22 -10.35 -4.15 9.30
C ALA A 22 -9.55 -5.27 9.99
N LEU A 23 -8.21 -5.13 10.04
CA LEU A 23 -7.35 -6.07 10.76
C LEU A 23 -7.57 -6.04 12.28
N CYS A 24 -7.84 -4.86 12.85
CA CYS A 24 -8.22 -4.70 14.26
C CYS A 24 -9.56 -5.39 14.56
N ASP A 25 -10.54 -5.28 13.66
CA ASP A 25 -11.82 -5.99 13.80
C ASP A 25 -11.64 -7.51 13.72
N MET A 26 -10.74 -8.00 12.86
CA MET A 26 -10.41 -9.43 12.75
C MET A 26 -9.65 -9.97 13.96
N TYR A 27 -8.78 -9.15 14.55
CA TYR A 27 -7.94 -9.53 15.69
C TYR A 27 -8.05 -8.50 16.83
N PRO A 28 -9.14 -8.53 17.63
CA PRO A 28 -9.40 -7.52 18.67
C PRO A 28 -8.31 -7.40 19.74
N ASP A 29 -7.54 -8.47 19.97
CA ASP A 29 -6.45 -8.51 20.96
C ASP A 29 -5.06 -8.27 20.34
N ALA A 30 -4.97 -7.84 19.08
CA ALA A 30 -3.69 -7.61 18.41
C ALA A 30 -2.95 -6.39 19.00
N ASP A 31 -1.63 -6.51 19.14
CA ASP A 31 -0.77 -5.36 19.45
C ASP A 31 -0.39 -4.65 18.14
N ILE A 32 -0.32 -3.31 18.15
CA ILE A 32 0.03 -2.51 16.96
C ILE A 32 1.44 -1.94 17.10
N PHE A 33 2.25 -2.05 16.07
CA PHE A 33 3.59 -1.47 15.97
C PHE A 33 3.64 -0.46 14.84
N THR A 34 4.22 0.72 15.12
CA THR A 34 4.31 1.80 14.13
C THR A 34 5.54 2.67 14.34
N LEU A 35 6.10 3.25 13.27
CA LEU A 35 7.27 4.12 13.40
C LEU A 35 6.96 5.37 14.22
N VAL A 36 5.83 6.01 13.90
CA VAL A 36 5.31 7.20 14.58
C VAL A 36 3.78 7.13 14.72
N TYR A 37 3.26 7.80 15.74
CA TYR A 37 1.85 7.76 16.12
C TYR A 37 1.35 9.13 16.59
N ASP A 38 0.20 9.56 16.07
CA ASP A 38 -0.61 10.67 16.55
C ASP A 38 -2.01 10.15 16.88
N GLU A 39 -2.23 9.87 18.17
CA GLU A 39 -3.47 9.32 18.70
C GLU A 39 -4.70 10.17 18.34
N SER A 40 -4.56 11.50 18.30
CA SER A 40 -5.66 12.42 18.01
C SER A 40 -6.19 12.32 16.57
N ARG A 41 -5.45 11.63 15.69
CA ARG A 41 -5.70 11.59 14.24
C ARG A 41 -6.08 10.22 13.70
N VAL A 42 -6.24 9.23 14.58
CA VAL A 42 -6.65 7.87 14.24
C VAL A 42 -8.04 7.57 14.79
N SER A 43 -8.67 6.53 14.25
CA SER A 43 -9.99 6.11 14.68
C SER A 43 -9.98 5.50 16.09
N GLU A 44 -11.16 5.44 16.70
CA GLU A 44 -11.34 4.78 17.99
C GLU A 44 -10.97 3.29 17.93
N LYS A 45 -11.21 2.64 16.78
CA LYS A 45 -10.84 1.23 16.57
C LYS A 45 -9.35 1.02 16.81
N ILE A 46 -8.48 1.83 16.18
CA ILE A 46 -7.03 1.73 16.35
C ILE A 46 -6.62 2.10 17.79
N ARG A 47 -7.25 3.12 18.39
CA ARG A 47 -6.94 3.60 19.75
C ARG A 47 -7.20 2.56 20.86
N LYS A 48 -8.10 1.61 20.63
CA LYS A 48 -8.41 0.54 21.60
C LYS A 48 -7.28 -0.48 21.75
N HIS A 49 -6.39 -0.58 20.77
CA HIS A 49 -5.28 -1.52 20.79
C HIS A 49 -4.07 -0.92 21.49
N LYS A 50 -3.19 -1.78 21.99
CA LYS A 50 -1.90 -1.37 22.51
C LYS A 50 -0.97 -0.97 21.36
N VAL A 51 -0.74 0.34 21.20
CA VAL A 51 0.14 0.89 20.16
C VAL A 51 1.56 1.09 20.72
N THR A 52 2.53 0.41 20.11
CA THR A 52 3.96 0.53 20.41
C THR A 52 4.66 1.31 19.30
N THR A 53 5.33 2.41 19.66
CA THR A 53 6.07 3.24 18.69
C THR A 53 7.56 2.94 18.68
N SER A 54 8.22 3.18 17.55
CA SER A 54 9.69 3.11 17.47
C SER A 54 10.39 4.26 18.22
N PHE A 55 11.72 4.22 18.31
CA PHE A 55 12.50 5.33 18.85
C PHE A 55 12.34 6.65 18.08
N LEU A 56 11.90 6.60 16.81
CA LEU A 56 11.67 7.80 15.99
C LEU A 56 10.60 8.72 16.59
N GLN A 57 9.62 8.18 17.32
CA GLN A 57 8.59 8.96 18.02
C GLN A 57 9.19 10.02 18.96
N ARG A 58 10.38 9.75 19.53
CA ARG A 58 11.06 10.64 20.48
C ARG A 58 11.80 11.80 19.81
N ILE A 59 11.96 11.76 18.49
CA ILE A 59 12.63 12.84 17.75
C ILE A 59 11.68 14.06 17.70
N PRO A 60 12.11 15.25 18.14
CA PRO A 60 11.29 16.44 18.08
C PRO A 60 10.76 16.71 16.66
N GLY A 61 9.44 16.84 16.53
CA GLY A 61 8.79 17.07 15.25
C GLY A 61 8.58 15.83 14.37
N ALA A 62 8.87 14.62 14.85
CA ALA A 62 8.73 13.37 14.08
C ALA A 62 7.34 13.18 13.45
N ILE A 63 6.26 13.48 14.17
CA ILE A 63 4.88 13.37 13.65
C ILE A 63 4.65 14.24 12.41
N LYS A 64 5.28 15.43 12.35
CA LYS A 64 5.15 16.34 11.20
C LYS A 64 6.16 16.03 10.09
N GLY A 65 7.36 15.59 10.48
CA GLY A 65 8.50 15.38 9.59
C GLY A 65 8.84 13.92 9.30
N TYR A 66 7.94 12.97 9.55
CA TYR A 66 8.23 11.53 9.49
C TYR A 66 8.86 11.08 8.17
N GLN A 67 8.48 11.68 7.04
CA GLN A 67 9.04 11.35 5.72
C GLN A 67 10.55 11.64 5.63
N SER A 68 11.02 12.68 6.33
CA SER A 68 12.44 13.03 6.39
C SER A 68 13.27 12.05 7.22
N LEU A 69 12.62 11.22 8.05
CA LEU A 69 13.26 10.20 8.88
C LEU A 69 13.51 8.89 8.11
N LEU A 70 13.23 8.85 6.80
CA LEU A 70 13.41 7.69 5.93
C LEU A 70 14.75 6.94 6.15
N PRO A 71 15.91 7.60 6.29
CA PRO A 71 17.19 6.90 6.48
C PRO A 71 17.29 6.14 7.81
N LEU A 72 16.50 6.53 8.81
CA LEU A 72 16.47 5.91 10.15
C LEU A 72 15.40 4.83 10.29
N MET A 73 14.44 4.76 9.35
CA MET A 73 13.33 3.82 9.41
C MET A 73 13.77 2.34 9.43
N PRO A 74 14.81 1.91 8.67
CA PRO A 74 15.32 0.54 8.76
C PRO A 74 15.67 0.11 10.18
N PHE A 75 16.48 0.93 10.88
CA PHE A 75 16.89 0.65 12.26
C PHE A 75 15.71 0.64 13.23
N ALA A 76 14.74 1.53 13.00
CA ALA A 76 13.55 1.66 13.83
C ALA A 76 12.61 0.45 13.72
N LEU A 77 12.53 -0.16 12.54
CA LEU A 77 11.73 -1.38 12.32
C LEU A 77 12.42 -2.61 12.87
N GLU A 78 13.73 -2.75 12.64
CA GLU A 78 14.50 -3.90 13.12
C GLU A 78 14.68 -3.88 14.65
N SER A 79 14.45 -2.75 15.32
CA SER A 79 14.49 -2.66 16.78
C SER A 79 13.20 -3.11 17.49
N PHE A 80 12.13 -3.46 16.76
CA PHE A 80 10.92 -3.96 17.41
C PHE A 80 11.13 -5.38 17.91
N ASP A 81 10.85 -5.61 19.20
CA ASP A 81 10.82 -6.96 19.76
C ASP A 81 9.48 -7.63 19.42
N LEU A 82 9.55 -8.61 18.52
CA LEU A 82 8.41 -9.40 18.07
C LEU A 82 8.48 -10.87 18.53
N SER A 83 9.35 -11.20 19.48
CA SER A 83 9.61 -12.58 19.92
C SER A 83 8.38 -13.34 20.43
N GLY A 84 7.42 -12.62 21.01
CA GLY A 84 6.21 -13.18 21.62
C GLY A 84 4.98 -13.30 20.71
N TYR A 85 5.12 -13.09 19.40
CA TYR A 85 4.01 -13.17 18.45
C TYR A 85 4.10 -14.42 17.58
N ASP A 86 2.94 -14.97 17.23
CA ASP A 86 2.80 -16.15 16.36
C ASP A 86 2.45 -15.74 14.91
N LEU A 87 1.77 -14.60 14.77
CA LEU A 87 1.36 -14.02 13.49
C LEU A 87 1.71 -12.53 13.48
N ILE A 88 2.38 -12.10 12.42
CA ILE A 88 2.72 -10.71 12.15
C ILE A 88 2.07 -10.33 10.83
N ILE A 89 1.25 -9.28 10.85
CA ILE A 89 0.59 -8.73 9.67
C ILE A 89 1.14 -7.34 9.42
N SER A 90 1.95 -7.15 8.38
CA SER A 90 2.41 -5.82 8.00
C SER A 90 1.49 -5.19 6.95
N SER A 91 0.97 -3.99 7.22
CA SER A 91 0.26 -3.14 6.27
C SER A 91 1.23 -2.09 5.72
N GLU A 92 1.58 -2.21 4.44
CA GLU A 92 2.77 -1.56 3.88
C GLU A 92 2.48 -0.65 2.68
N SER A 93 2.83 0.63 2.76
CA SER A 93 3.01 1.57 1.64
C SER A 93 4.35 2.31 1.79
N GLY A 94 5.33 1.62 2.37
CA GLY A 94 6.52 2.18 3.00
C GLY A 94 7.40 1.05 3.54
N PRO A 95 8.24 1.25 4.56
CA PRO A 95 9.20 0.23 4.97
C PRO A 95 8.62 -0.83 5.93
N ALA A 96 7.31 -0.85 6.22
CA ALA A 96 6.72 -1.59 7.36
C ALA A 96 7.03 -3.10 7.41
N LYS A 97 7.20 -3.79 6.27
CA LYS A 97 7.62 -5.20 6.24
C LYS A 97 9.05 -5.43 6.74
N GLY A 98 9.84 -4.37 6.88
CA GLY A 98 11.26 -4.40 7.22
C GLY A 98 11.59 -4.81 8.65
N ILE A 99 10.63 -5.39 9.38
CA ILE A 99 10.83 -5.94 10.71
C ILE A 99 11.66 -7.23 10.65
N ILE A 100 12.00 -7.77 11.83
CA ILE A 100 12.62 -9.08 11.97
C ILE A 100 11.59 -9.98 12.66
N PRO A 101 10.88 -10.86 11.93
CA PRO A 101 9.97 -11.80 12.55
C PRO A 101 10.76 -12.90 13.26
N PRO A 102 10.32 -13.41 14.42
CA PRO A 102 10.98 -14.55 15.03
C PRO A 102 10.78 -15.81 14.15
N PRO A 103 11.68 -16.81 14.23
CA PRO A 103 11.67 -17.95 13.31
C PRO A 103 10.34 -18.73 13.25
N GLN A 104 9.59 -18.75 14.35
CA GLN A 104 8.31 -19.44 14.47
C GLN A 104 7.10 -18.65 13.96
N ALA A 105 7.19 -17.32 13.81
CA ALA A 105 6.04 -16.48 13.50
C ALA A 105 5.77 -16.35 12.01
N THR A 106 4.50 -16.49 11.62
CA THR A 106 4.05 -16.23 10.25
C THR A 106 4.02 -14.75 9.96
N HIS A 107 4.74 -14.29 8.95
CA HIS A 107 4.75 -12.91 8.49
C HIS A 107 4.02 -12.76 7.16
N VAL A 108 2.80 -12.24 7.22
CA VAL A 108 2.00 -11.86 6.05
C VAL A 108 2.12 -10.36 5.83
N CYS A 109 2.45 -9.95 4.60
CA CYS A 109 2.47 -8.53 4.24
C CYS A 109 1.32 -8.19 3.30
N TYR A 110 0.40 -7.34 3.76
CA TYR A 110 -0.54 -6.63 2.90
C TYR A 110 0.14 -5.36 2.35
N CYS A 111 0.63 -5.47 1.13
CA CYS A 111 1.40 -4.43 0.45
C CYS A 111 0.48 -3.58 -0.43
N HIS A 112 0.25 -2.34 0.01
CA HIS A 112 -0.45 -1.30 -0.76
C HIS A 112 0.40 -0.82 -1.93
N SER A 113 1.71 -0.80 -1.76
CA SER A 113 2.70 -0.62 -2.82
C SER A 113 4.12 -0.75 -2.24
N PRO A 114 5.07 -1.35 -2.98
CA PRO A 114 6.51 -1.11 -2.79
C PRO A 114 6.83 0.40 -2.69
N MET A 115 7.95 0.77 -2.07
CA MET A 115 8.32 2.17 -1.78
C MET A 115 8.49 3.03 -3.05
N ARG A 116 7.39 3.57 -3.60
CA ARG A 116 7.35 4.27 -4.89
C ARG A 116 8.38 5.38 -5.03
N TYR A 117 8.56 6.14 -3.96
CA TYR A 117 9.53 7.22 -3.88
C TYR A 117 11.00 6.78 -3.97
N LEU A 118 11.31 5.50 -3.75
CA LEU A 118 12.63 4.92 -4.02
C LEU A 118 12.70 4.22 -5.38
N TRP A 119 11.58 3.72 -5.90
CA TRP A 119 11.52 2.92 -7.11
C TRP A 119 10.96 3.71 -8.31
N ASP A 120 9.71 3.43 -8.71
CA ASP A 120 9.04 3.97 -9.90
C ASP A 120 9.02 5.50 -9.97
N HIS A 121 8.88 6.18 -8.83
CA HIS A 121 8.75 7.64 -8.76
C HIS A 121 10.02 8.34 -8.26
N TYR A 122 11.17 7.65 -8.16
CA TYR A 122 12.40 8.22 -7.62
C TYR A 122 12.79 9.57 -8.25
N HIS A 123 12.79 9.63 -9.59
CA HIS A 123 13.17 10.85 -10.30
C HIS A 123 12.17 11.98 -10.09
N PHE A 124 10.87 11.64 -10.05
CA PHE A 124 9.79 12.58 -9.77
C PHE A 124 9.89 13.15 -8.35
N TYR A 125 10.11 12.32 -7.33
CA TYR A 125 10.28 12.79 -5.95
C TYR A 125 11.56 13.62 -5.81
N ARG A 126 12.67 13.19 -6.43
CA ARG A 126 13.95 13.90 -6.36
C ARG A 126 13.88 15.28 -7.00
N SER A 127 13.21 15.44 -8.15
CA SER A 127 13.10 16.75 -8.82
C SER A 127 12.24 17.74 -8.04
N ASN A 128 11.29 17.24 -7.23
CA ASN A 128 10.39 18.03 -6.41
C ASN A 128 10.87 18.18 -4.94
N ALA A 129 12.05 17.66 -4.60
CA ALA A 129 12.61 17.73 -3.25
C ALA A 129 13.51 18.96 -3.06
N GLY A 130 13.69 19.38 -1.80
CA GLY A 130 14.63 20.46 -1.45
C GLY A 130 16.09 20.12 -1.77
N LEU A 131 16.96 21.14 -1.80
CA LEU A 131 18.36 21.00 -2.22
C LEU A 131 19.10 19.90 -1.44
N ALA A 132 18.95 19.87 -0.11
CA ALA A 132 19.58 18.86 0.74
C ALA A 132 19.13 17.43 0.37
N SER A 133 17.81 17.19 0.27
CA SER A 133 17.26 15.90 -0.13
C SER A 133 17.70 15.49 -1.54
N ARG A 134 17.79 16.45 -2.47
CA ARG A 134 18.23 16.20 -3.86
C ARG A 134 19.70 15.73 -3.95
N LEU A 135 20.53 16.15 -2.99
CA LEU A 135 21.93 15.74 -2.85
C LEU A 135 22.09 14.42 -2.08
N MET A 136 21.29 14.19 -1.04
CA MET A 136 21.37 12.99 -0.21
C MET A 136 20.73 11.74 -0.86
N LEU A 137 19.63 11.92 -1.59
CA LEU A 137 18.87 10.80 -2.19
C LEU A 137 19.71 9.88 -3.08
N PRO A 138 20.61 10.36 -3.97
CA PRO A 138 21.47 9.49 -4.77
C PRO A 138 22.40 8.57 -3.94
N VAL A 139 22.81 9.00 -2.75
CA VAL A 139 23.69 8.21 -1.86
C VAL A 139 22.88 7.22 -1.05
N LEU A 140 21.73 7.64 -0.51
CA LEU A 140 20.92 6.81 0.39
C LEU A 140 20.00 5.84 -0.35
N ALA A 141 19.50 6.20 -1.53
CA ALA A 141 18.53 5.38 -2.25
C ALA A 141 19.05 3.98 -2.62
N PRO A 142 20.30 3.78 -3.10
CA PRO A 142 20.83 2.44 -3.32
C PRO A 142 20.84 1.58 -2.06
N LEU A 143 21.27 2.13 -0.92
CA LEU A 143 21.29 1.42 0.36
C LEU A 143 19.87 1.03 0.81
N LEU A 144 18.94 1.97 0.71
CA LEU A 144 17.54 1.72 1.07
C LEU A 144 16.86 0.72 0.13
N ARG A 145 17.18 0.74 -1.17
CA ARG A 145 16.67 -0.27 -2.13
C ARG A 145 17.21 -1.66 -1.81
N THR A 146 18.49 -1.78 -1.52
CA THR A 146 19.10 -3.07 -1.12
C THR A 146 18.45 -3.58 0.16
N TRP A 147 18.27 -2.73 1.16
CA TRP A 147 17.56 -3.09 2.38
C TRP A 147 16.10 -3.49 2.11
N ASP A 148 15.38 -2.73 1.29
CA ASP A 148 13.98 -2.99 0.94
C ASP A 148 13.82 -4.36 0.24
N VAL A 149 14.72 -4.70 -0.69
CA VAL A 149 14.73 -6.02 -1.35
C VAL A 149 15.10 -7.12 -0.35
N ASN A 150 16.17 -6.95 0.44
CA ASN A 150 16.62 -7.99 1.38
C ASN A 150 15.56 -8.30 2.44
N THR A 151 14.89 -7.28 2.96
CA THR A 151 13.81 -7.47 3.94
C THR A 151 12.56 -8.09 3.32
N SER A 152 12.34 -7.95 2.01
CA SER A 152 11.23 -8.63 1.33
C SER A 152 11.33 -10.16 1.40
N LEU A 153 12.54 -10.72 1.58
CA LEU A 153 12.75 -12.15 1.73
C LEU A 153 12.30 -12.70 3.09
N ARG A 154 12.08 -11.83 4.09
CA ARG A 154 11.60 -12.21 5.42
C ARG A 154 10.07 -12.42 5.48
N VAL A 155 9.35 -11.94 4.46
CA VAL A 155 7.90 -12.10 4.34
C VAL A 155 7.59 -13.49 3.81
N ASP A 156 6.69 -14.20 4.48
CA ASP A 156 6.23 -15.52 4.02
C ASP A 156 5.26 -15.36 2.83
N ARG A 157 4.22 -14.52 3.00
CA ARG A 157 3.20 -14.26 1.98
C ARG A 157 3.00 -12.78 1.72
N PHE A 158 3.14 -12.39 0.46
CA PHE A 158 2.71 -11.08 -0.01
C PHE A 158 1.26 -11.13 -0.49
N ILE A 159 0.50 -10.13 -0.06
CA ILE A 159 -0.83 -9.82 -0.52
C ILE A 159 -0.78 -8.43 -1.16
N ALA A 160 -1.18 -8.32 -2.41
CA ALA A 160 -1.24 -7.06 -3.14
C ALA A 160 -2.68 -6.55 -3.18
N ASN A 161 -2.85 -5.23 -3.04
CA ASN A 161 -4.16 -4.59 -3.14
C ASN A 161 -4.73 -4.54 -4.58
N SER A 162 -3.96 -4.96 -5.58
CA SER A 162 -4.28 -4.91 -7.02
C SER A 162 -3.30 -5.80 -7.81
N HIS A 163 -3.69 -6.21 -9.02
CA HIS A 163 -2.76 -6.81 -9.99
C HIS A 163 -1.66 -5.83 -10.41
N HIS A 164 -1.96 -4.53 -10.49
CA HIS A 164 -0.95 -3.51 -10.75
C HIS A 164 0.18 -3.53 -9.70
N VAL A 165 -0.17 -3.59 -8.41
CA VAL A 165 0.82 -3.69 -7.32
C VAL A 165 1.45 -5.07 -7.26
N SER A 166 0.72 -6.15 -7.56
CA SER A 166 1.30 -7.50 -7.67
C SER A 166 2.43 -7.55 -8.71
N ALA A 167 2.21 -6.95 -9.89
CA ALA A 167 3.24 -6.81 -10.91
C ALA A 167 4.45 -6.00 -10.41
N ARG A 168 4.21 -4.94 -9.63
CA ARG A 168 5.28 -4.12 -9.03
C ARG A 168 6.10 -4.88 -7.98
N ILE A 169 5.45 -5.68 -7.13
CA ILE A 169 6.09 -6.59 -6.17
C ILE A 169 6.95 -7.61 -6.94
N GLY A 170 6.40 -8.24 -7.98
CA GLY A 170 7.14 -9.16 -8.85
C GLY A 170 8.35 -8.51 -9.53
N LYS A 171 8.24 -7.24 -9.93
CA LYS A 171 9.33 -6.49 -10.58
C LYS A 171 10.47 -6.16 -9.62
N TYR A 172 10.17 -5.61 -8.45
CA TYR A 172 11.20 -5.08 -7.54
C TYR A 172 11.67 -6.09 -6.51
N TYR A 173 10.77 -6.91 -5.96
CA TYR A 173 11.09 -7.88 -4.91
C TYR A 173 11.36 -9.27 -5.47
N ARG A 174 10.99 -9.54 -6.74
CA ARG A 174 11.06 -10.89 -7.34
C ARG A 174 10.30 -11.93 -6.52
N ARG A 175 9.17 -11.50 -5.93
CA ARG A 175 8.27 -12.33 -5.13
C ARG A 175 6.89 -12.37 -5.79
N PRO A 176 6.17 -13.51 -5.70
CA PRO A 176 4.76 -13.55 -6.06
C PRO A 176 3.92 -12.83 -4.99
N ALA A 177 2.76 -12.32 -5.39
CA ALA A 177 1.78 -11.75 -4.46
C ALA A 177 0.36 -12.17 -4.85
N THR A 178 -0.40 -12.67 -3.88
CA THR A 178 -1.84 -12.93 -4.04
C THR A 178 -2.58 -11.60 -4.07
N VAL A 179 -3.50 -11.41 -5.02
CA VAL A 179 -4.31 -10.20 -5.06
C VAL A 179 -5.50 -10.35 -4.11
N LEU A 180 -5.65 -9.40 -3.20
CA LEU A 180 -6.82 -9.22 -2.36
C LEU A 180 -7.13 -7.72 -2.32
N TYR A 181 -8.29 -7.33 -2.83
CA TYR A 181 -8.68 -5.92 -2.87
C TYR A 181 -8.93 -5.34 -1.48
N PRO A 182 -8.60 -4.05 -1.24
CA PRO A 182 -8.73 -3.44 0.07
C PRO A 182 -10.21 -3.31 0.48
N PRO A 183 -10.49 -3.22 1.79
CA PRO A 183 -11.85 -3.07 2.28
C PRO A 183 -12.38 -1.68 1.91
N VAL A 184 -13.45 -1.64 1.12
CA VAL A 184 -14.21 -0.42 0.86
C VAL A 184 -15.52 -0.46 1.63
N SER A 185 -15.87 0.66 2.28
CA SER A 185 -17.12 0.83 3.04
C SER A 185 -18.32 1.02 2.11
N VAL A 186 -18.54 0.09 1.18
CA VAL A 186 -19.59 0.19 0.14
C VAL A 186 -21.01 0.32 0.73
N ASP A 187 -21.24 -0.24 1.92
CA ASP A 187 -22.53 -0.18 2.61
C ASP A 187 -22.83 1.21 3.19
N ASP A 188 -21.82 2.08 3.35
CA ASP A 188 -22.01 3.45 3.84
C ASP A 188 -22.61 4.38 2.77
N PHE A 189 -22.59 3.97 1.50
CA PHE A 189 -22.99 4.75 0.34
C PHE A 189 -24.36 4.32 -0.19
N ILE A 190 -25.21 5.31 -0.44
CA ILE A 190 -26.59 5.13 -0.88
C ILE A 190 -26.80 6.08 -2.07
N PRO A 191 -27.32 5.60 -3.22
CA PRO A 191 -27.65 6.48 -4.34
C PRO A 191 -28.68 7.52 -3.94
N ALA A 192 -28.48 8.76 -4.39
CA ALA A 192 -29.54 9.75 -4.34
C ALA A 192 -30.59 9.45 -5.40
N ALA A 193 -31.83 9.88 -5.15
CA ALA A 193 -32.93 9.74 -6.10
C ALA A 193 -32.75 10.60 -7.36
N ALA A 194 -32.01 11.70 -7.24
CA ALA A 194 -31.72 12.62 -8.33
C ALA A 194 -30.24 13.01 -8.33
N THR A 195 -29.68 13.16 -9.52
CA THR A 195 -28.37 13.75 -9.76
C THR A 195 -28.47 15.26 -9.85
N GLU A 196 -27.37 15.94 -9.53
CA GLU A 196 -27.15 17.35 -9.78
C GLU A 196 -26.15 17.49 -10.95
N ASP A 197 -26.22 18.60 -11.68
CA ASP A 197 -25.35 18.85 -12.84
C ASP A 197 -23.94 19.27 -12.41
N PHE A 198 -23.17 18.32 -11.86
CA PHE A 198 -21.75 18.47 -11.59
C PHE A 198 -21.00 17.14 -11.62
N TYR A 199 -19.71 17.21 -11.91
CA TYR A 199 -18.77 16.10 -11.83
C TYR A 199 -17.91 16.25 -10.58
N LEU A 200 -17.37 15.14 -10.06
CA LEU A 200 -16.61 15.15 -8.81
C LEU A 200 -15.18 14.66 -9.00
N CYS A 201 -14.21 15.39 -8.44
CA CYS A 201 -12.89 14.85 -8.10
C CYS A 201 -12.75 14.82 -6.58
N ALA A 202 -12.25 13.72 -6.03
CA ALA A 202 -11.98 13.62 -4.59
C ALA A 202 -10.63 12.98 -4.28
N GLY A 203 -9.90 13.55 -3.32
CA GLY A 203 -8.63 13.01 -2.82
C GLY A 203 -7.58 14.08 -2.55
N GLN A 204 -6.34 13.66 -2.24
CA GLN A 204 -5.26 14.62 -2.01
C GLN A 204 -4.92 15.43 -3.26
N LEU A 205 -4.64 16.72 -3.09
CA LEU A 205 -4.23 17.59 -4.20
C LEU A 205 -2.70 17.56 -4.34
N ILE A 206 -2.22 16.48 -4.93
CA ILE A 206 -0.80 16.20 -5.18
C ILE A 206 -0.58 15.87 -6.66
N PRO A 207 0.64 16.10 -7.20
CA PRO A 207 0.79 16.17 -8.66
C PRO A 207 0.46 14.87 -9.40
N TYR A 208 0.78 13.70 -8.85
CA TYR A 208 0.54 12.43 -9.55
C TYR A 208 -0.95 12.07 -9.68
N LYS A 209 -1.84 12.68 -8.89
CA LYS A 209 -3.29 12.52 -9.03
C LYS A 209 -3.87 13.27 -10.23
N ARG A 210 -3.07 14.11 -10.89
CA ARG A 210 -3.38 14.81 -12.14
C ARG A 210 -4.71 15.57 -12.15
N ILE A 211 -5.13 16.10 -11.00
CA ILE A 211 -6.33 16.95 -10.87
C ILE A 211 -6.20 18.22 -11.73
N ASP A 212 -4.98 18.61 -12.11
CA ASP A 212 -4.74 19.68 -13.08
C ASP A 212 -5.36 19.40 -14.45
N LEU A 213 -5.42 18.14 -14.89
CA LEU A 213 -6.11 17.75 -16.12
C LEU A 213 -7.60 17.98 -16.02
N ALA A 214 -8.22 17.52 -14.94
CA ALA A 214 -9.64 17.72 -14.69
C ALA A 214 -9.98 19.22 -14.64
N VAL A 215 -9.24 20.02 -13.88
CA VAL A 215 -9.48 21.47 -13.81
C VAL A 215 -9.41 22.12 -15.20
N ARG A 216 -8.39 21.79 -16.01
CA ARG A 216 -8.23 22.36 -17.35
C ARG A 216 -9.34 21.90 -18.31
N ALA A 217 -9.66 20.61 -18.33
CA ALA A 217 -10.69 20.04 -19.21
C ALA A 217 -12.06 20.65 -18.90
N PHE A 218 -12.46 20.65 -17.63
CA PHE A 218 -13.76 21.17 -17.20
C PHE A 218 -13.90 22.67 -17.37
N THR A 219 -12.80 23.42 -17.23
CA THR A 219 -12.75 24.85 -17.56
C THR A 219 -12.96 25.08 -19.06
N LYS A 220 -12.27 24.32 -19.93
CA LYS A 220 -12.42 24.42 -21.40
C LYS A 220 -13.83 24.07 -21.88
N MET A 221 -14.44 23.02 -21.32
CA MET A 221 -15.79 22.57 -21.66
C MET A 221 -16.91 23.41 -21.02
N ASN A 222 -16.56 24.32 -20.10
CA ASN A 222 -17.52 25.07 -19.29
C ASN A 222 -18.53 24.13 -18.57
N ARG A 223 -18.02 23.08 -17.93
CA ARG A 223 -18.79 22.10 -17.14
C ARG A 223 -18.52 22.27 -15.65
N ASN A 224 -19.50 21.96 -14.82
CA ASN A 224 -19.38 22.07 -13.37
C ASN A 224 -18.50 20.94 -12.80
N LEU A 225 -17.43 21.30 -12.10
CA LEU A 225 -16.56 20.35 -11.41
C LEU A 225 -16.43 20.75 -9.94
N VAL A 226 -16.77 19.81 -9.05
CA VAL A 226 -16.53 19.94 -7.61
C VAL A 226 -15.28 19.17 -7.25
N ILE A 227 -14.40 19.79 -6.46
CA ILE A 227 -13.14 19.20 -6.01
C ILE A 227 -13.13 19.14 -4.48
N ILE A 228 -13.09 17.92 -3.95
CA ILE A 228 -12.95 17.65 -2.50
C ILE A 228 -11.53 17.18 -2.23
N GLY A 229 -10.81 17.90 -1.38
CA GLY A 229 -9.45 17.54 -1.00
C GLY A 229 -8.58 18.69 -0.56
N GLU A 230 -7.44 18.34 0.01
CA GLU A 230 -6.37 19.27 0.37
C GLU A 230 -5.02 18.76 -0.13
N GLY A 231 -4.07 19.66 -0.32
CA GLY A 231 -2.72 19.28 -0.74
C GLY A 231 -1.93 20.46 -1.30
N LYS A 232 -0.66 20.19 -1.59
CA LYS A 232 0.31 21.22 -2.03
C LYS A 232 -0.06 21.88 -3.35
N GLU A 233 -0.85 21.21 -4.19
CA GLU A 233 -1.27 21.75 -5.50
C GLU A 233 -2.49 22.68 -5.41
N MET A 234 -3.14 22.85 -4.24
CA MET A 234 -4.39 23.62 -4.10
C MET A 234 -4.33 25.01 -4.76
N GLU A 235 -3.34 25.82 -4.40
CA GLU A 235 -3.22 27.19 -4.91
C GLU A 235 -2.88 27.24 -6.40
N LYS A 236 -2.13 26.25 -6.90
CA LYS A 236 -1.87 26.12 -8.34
C LYS A 236 -3.15 25.75 -9.09
N LEU A 237 -3.96 24.82 -8.58
CA LEU A 237 -5.20 24.39 -9.20
C LEU A 237 -6.24 25.52 -9.24
N LYS A 238 -6.38 26.29 -8.15
CA LYS A 238 -7.27 27.47 -8.12
C LYS A 238 -6.92 28.51 -9.19
N ARG A 239 -5.63 28.73 -9.48
CA ARG A 239 -5.19 29.63 -10.56
C ARG A 239 -5.52 29.12 -11.96
N LEU A 240 -5.67 27.81 -12.14
CA LEU A 240 -6.03 27.19 -13.41
C LEU A 240 -7.54 27.11 -13.64
N ALA A 241 -8.32 27.28 -12.59
CA ALA A 241 -9.75 27.05 -12.58
C ALA A 241 -10.54 28.19 -13.24
N GLY A 242 -11.49 27.82 -14.10
CA GLY A 242 -12.55 28.70 -14.57
C GLY A 242 -13.70 28.86 -13.58
N PRO A 243 -14.74 29.62 -13.96
CA PRO A 243 -15.86 29.96 -13.07
C PRO A 243 -16.73 28.76 -12.67
N THR A 244 -16.65 27.63 -13.38
CA THR A 244 -17.45 26.41 -13.14
C THR A 244 -16.78 25.42 -12.17
N ILE A 245 -15.59 25.75 -11.64
CA ILE A 245 -14.83 24.86 -10.76
C ILE A 245 -15.01 25.29 -9.30
N THR A 246 -15.50 24.39 -8.45
CA THR A 246 -15.72 24.63 -7.03
C THR A 246 -14.77 23.79 -6.18
N PHE A 247 -13.99 24.42 -5.31
CA PHE A 247 -13.12 23.75 -4.36
C PHE A 247 -13.75 23.74 -2.97
N LEU A 248 -14.00 22.56 -2.41
CA LEU A 248 -14.54 22.40 -1.05
C LEU A 248 -13.45 22.24 0.02
N GLY A 249 -12.19 22.06 -0.39
CA GLY A 249 -11.11 21.78 0.54
C GLY A 249 -11.28 20.41 1.21
N ARG A 250 -10.72 20.26 2.42
CA ARG A 250 -10.94 19.07 3.24
C ARG A 250 -12.39 19.04 3.74
N ALA A 251 -13.15 18.05 3.29
CA ALA A 251 -14.54 17.87 3.68
C ALA A 251 -14.72 16.68 4.65
N PRO A 252 -15.72 16.72 5.55
CA PRO A 252 -16.15 15.55 6.31
C PRO A 252 -16.59 14.40 5.41
N PHE A 253 -16.49 13.17 5.91
CA PHE A 253 -16.90 11.98 5.15
C PHE A 253 -18.37 12.06 4.69
N SER A 254 -19.27 12.60 5.51
CA SER A 254 -20.68 12.79 5.14
C SER A 254 -20.87 13.66 3.88
N VAL A 255 -20.05 14.71 3.71
CA VAL A 255 -20.09 15.58 2.53
C VAL A 255 -19.55 14.86 1.29
N LEU A 256 -18.50 14.05 1.44
CA LEU A 256 -18.02 13.20 0.35
C LEU A 256 -19.12 12.24 -0.11
N LYS A 257 -19.79 11.55 0.83
CA LYS A 257 -20.91 10.65 0.51
C LYS A 257 -22.04 11.36 -0.21
N GLU A 258 -22.44 12.53 0.28
CA GLU A 258 -23.49 13.34 -0.33
C GLU A 258 -23.13 13.73 -1.77
N LYS A 259 -21.90 14.23 -2.00
CA LYS A 259 -21.46 14.65 -3.32
C LYS A 259 -21.25 13.49 -4.28
N LEU A 260 -20.76 12.34 -3.80
CA LEU A 260 -20.72 11.12 -4.60
C LEU A 260 -22.11 10.63 -4.96
N ALA A 261 -23.10 10.73 -4.07
CA ALA A 261 -24.47 10.26 -4.37
C ALA A 261 -25.17 11.10 -5.45
N ARG A 262 -24.75 12.36 -5.64
CA ARG A 262 -25.43 13.35 -6.48
C ARG A 262 -24.66 13.77 -7.73
N CYS A 263 -23.37 13.48 -7.86
CA CYS A 263 -22.61 13.85 -9.07
C CYS A 263 -23.08 13.06 -10.29
N ARG A 264 -22.83 13.57 -11.49
CA ARG A 264 -23.03 12.81 -12.75
C ARG A 264 -22.06 11.64 -12.85
N ALA A 265 -20.77 11.94 -12.69
CA ALA A 265 -19.70 10.94 -12.63
C ALA A 265 -18.55 11.40 -11.73
N LEU A 266 -17.74 10.43 -11.27
CA LEU A 266 -16.44 10.70 -10.66
C LEU A 266 -15.38 10.83 -11.75
N ILE A 267 -14.53 11.86 -11.68
CA ILE A 267 -13.37 12.04 -12.54
C ILE A 267 -12.11 11.60 -11.79
N PHE A 268 -11.41 10.60 -12.34
CA PHE A 268 -10.25 9.96 -11.73
C PHE A 268 -9.04 9.95 -12.68
N PRO A 269 -8.36 11.10 -12.85
CA PRO A 269 -7.39 11.28 -13.93
C PRO A 269 -5.98 10.78 -13.62
N GLY A 270 -5.70 10.45 -12.35
CA GLY A 270 -4.39 10.00 -11.88
C GLY A 270 -4.20 8.49 -12.03
N GLU A 271 -2.94 8.07 -12.09
CA GLU A 271 -2.58 6.66 -11.93
C GLU A 271 -2.37 6.35 -10.44
N GLU A 272 -3.27 5.58 -9.86
CA GLU A 272 -3.23 5.16 -8.45
C GLU A 272 -3.09 3.64 -8.34
N ASP A 273 -2.69 3.16 -7.16
CA ASP A 273 -2.40 1.75 -6.94
C ASP A 273 -3.67 0.88 -6.98
N PHE A 274 -4.69 1.23 -6.19
CA PHE A 274 -6.02 0.63 -6.25
C PHE A 274 -7.09 1.68 -6.59
N GLY A 275 -7.14 2.79 -5.84
CA GLY A 275 -8.16 3.82 -6.01
C GLY A 275 -9.49 3.43 -5.34
N ILE A 276 -9.61 3.70 -4.03
CA ILE A 276 -10.84 3.40 -3.26
C ILE A 276 -12.01 4.28 -3.73
N VAL A 277 -11.75 5.54 -4.10
CA VAL A 277 -12.79 6.53 -4.46
C VAL A 277 -13.62 6.09 -5.68
N PRO A 278 -13.05 5.52 -6.76
CA PRO A 278 -13.82 4.86 -7.82
C PRO A 278 -14.86 3.87 -7.30
N VAL A 279 -14.50 3.00 -6.35
CA VAL A 279 -15.43 2.03 -5.75
C VAL A 279 -16.50 2.73 -4.91
N GLU A 280 -16.15 3.77 -4.15
CA GLU A 280 -17.11 4.59 -3.39
C GLU A 280 -18.13 5.31 -4.30
N ALA A 281 -17.69 5.77 -5.49
CA ALA A 281 -18.57 6.37 -6.50
C ALA A 281 -19.55 5.33 -7.06
N MET A 282 -19.06 4.16 -7.44
CA MET A 282 -19.90 3.07 -7.94
C MET A 282 -20.88 2.56 -6.85
N ALA A 283 -20.45 2.50 -5.58
CA ALA A 283 -21.32 2.19 -4.44
C ALA A 283 -22.39 3.26 -4.21
N SER A 284 -22.10 4.52 -4.56
CA SER A 284 -23.08 5.62 -4.62
C SER A 284 -23.96 5.58 -5.89
N GLY A 285 -23.79 4.55 -6.72
CA GLY A 285 -24.52 4.38 -7.98
C GLY A 285 -24.08 5.33 -9.07
N ARG A 286 -22.88 5.91 -9.00
CA ARG A 286 -22.34 6.84 -10.00
C ARG A 286 -21.19 6.23 -10.80
N PRO A 287 -21.18 6.41 -12.13
CA PRO A 287 -20.11 5.93 -12.98
C PRO A 287 -18.80 6.70 -12.76
N VAL A 288 -17.70 6.12 -13.25
CA VAL A 288 -16.35 6.67 -13.11
C VAL A 288 -15.74 6.92 -14.48
N ILE A 289 -15.19 8.12 -14.70
CA ILE A 289 -14.35 8.44 -15.87
C ILE A 289 -12.91 8.46 -15.38
N ALA A 290 -12.14 7.41 -15.72
CA ALA A 290 -10.80 7.20 -15.17
C ALA A 290 -9.73 7.09 -16.24
N PHE A 291 -8.50 7.47 -15.88
CA PHE A 291 -7.34 7.15 -16.70
C PHE A 291 -7.13 5.62 -16.72
N GLY A 292 -7.01 5.02 -17.91
CA GLY A 292 -6.92 3.58 -18.12
C GLY A 292 -5.58 2.95 -17.72
N SER A 293 -5.10 3.24 -16.51
CA SER A 293 -3.86 2.71 -15.95
C SER A 293 -4.01 2.47 -14.44
N GLY A 294 -3.07 1.72 -13.86
CA GLY A 294 -3.03 1.43 -12.42
C GLY A 294 -4.27 0.67 -11.93
N GLY A 295 -4.68 0.97 -10.71
CA GLY A 295 -5.82 0.37 -10.02
C GLY A 295 -7.19 0.68 -10.63
N ALA A 296 -7.30 1.69 -11.49
CA ALA A 296 -8.55 1.97 -12.20
C ALA A 296 -8.97 0.78 -13.07
N LEU A 297 -8.01 0.03 -13.63
CA LEU A 297 -8.25 -1.17 -14.43
C LEU A 297 -8.79 -2.36 -13.62
N GLU A 298 -8.68 -2.31 -12.29
CA GLU A 298 -9.22 -3.34 -11.39
C GLU A 298 -10.72 -3.15 -11.14
N THR A 299 -11.17 -1.90 -11.18
CA THR A 299 -12.47 -1.50 -10.63
C THR A 299 -13.40 -0.92 -11.69
N VAL A 300 -12.89 -0.23 -12.70
CA VAL A 300 -13.69 0.41 -13.75
C VAL A 300 -13.76 -0.50 -14.97
N VAL A 301 -14.97 -0.91 -15.32
CA VAL A 301 -15.29 -1.76 -16.47
C VAL A 301 -15.96 -0.88 -17.53
N PRO A 302 -15.32 -0.62 -18.69
CA PRO A 302 -15.88 0.19 -19.76
C PRO A 302 -17.29 -0.23 -20.17
N GLY A 303 -18.21 0.73 -20.24
CA GLY A 303 -19.61 0.51 -20.63
C GLY A 303 -20.48 -0.17 -19.57
N LEU A 304 -19.91 -0.65 -18.46
CA LEU A 304 -20.65 -1.19 -17.32
C LEU A 304 -20.58 -0.24 -16.12
N SER A 305 -19.36 0.10 -15.69
CA SER A 305 -19.13 0.88 -14.48
C SER A 305 -18.46 2.24 -14.68
N GLY A 306 -18.04 2.51 -15.90
CA GLY A 306 -17.47 3.80 -16.26
C GLY A 306 -16.89 3.84 -17.65
N ILE A 307 -16.06 4.85 -17.90
CA ILE A 307 -15.29 5.05 -19.13
C ILE A 307 -13.82 5.17 -18.77
N LEU A 308 -12.97 4.57 -19.60
CA LEU A 308 -11.53 4.65 -19.49
C LEU A 308 -10.95 5.45 -20.64
N PHE A 309 -10.12 6.45 -20.33
CA PHE A 309 -9.39 7.20 -21.34
C PHE A 309 -7.92 6.79 -21.39
N GLY A 310 -7.38 6.63 -22.60
CA GLY A 310 -6.08 5.99 -22.83
C GLY A 310 -4.86 6.91 -22.67
N GLU A 311 -5.04 8.23 -22.75
CA GLU A 311 -3.94 9.20 -22.68
C GLU A 311 -4.14 10.20 -21.54
N GLN A 312 -3.08 10.47 -20.76
CA GLN A 312 -3.15 11.40 -19.63
C GLN A 312 -3.05 12.88 -20.07
N SER A 313 -3.92 13.27 -21.00
CA SER A 313 -4.04 14.60 -21.63
C SER A 313 -5.38 15.27 -21.31
N VAL A 314 -5.47 16.57 -21.57
CA VAL A 314 -6.72 17.33 -21.36
C VAL A 314 -7.75 16.92 -22.41
N GLU A 315 -7.29 16.73 -23.64
CA GLU A 315 -8.10 16.41 -24.80
C GLU A 315 -8.74 15.03 -24.66
N ALA A 316 -7.97 13.99 -24.30
CA ALA A 316 -8.52 12.65 -24.09
C ALA A 316 -9.52 12.58 -22.93
N LEU A 317 -9.32 13.38 -21.87
CA LEU A 317 -10.31 13.50 -20.79
C LEU A 317 -11.59 14.19 -21.26
N MET A 318 -11.48 15.24 -22.10
CA MET A 318 -12.65 15.89 -22.68
C MET A 318 -13.43 14.91 -23.55
N ASP A 319 -12.75 14.15 -24.43
CA ASP A 319 -13.38 13.15 -25.29
C ASP A 319 -14.13 12.09 -24.48
N ALA A 320 -13.53 11.60 -23.39
CA ALA A 320 -14.18 10.64 -22.49
C ALA A 320 -15.37 11.22 -21.71
N VAL A 321 -15.32 12.52 -21.39
CA VAL A 321 -16.49 13.21 -20.81
C VAL A 321 -17.60 13.34 -21.84
N HIS A 322 -17.30 13.70 -23.08
CA HIS A 322 -18.30 13.74 -24.15
C HIS A 322 -18.93 12.37 -24.43
N ASP A 323 -18.11 11.31 -24.52
CA ASP A 323 -18.60 9.94 -24.67
C ASP A 323 -19.50 9.52 -23.49
N PHE A 324 -19.15 9.93 -22.27
CA PHE A 324 -20.01 9.74 -21.10
C PHE A 324 -21.34 10.48 -21.25
N GLU A 325 -21.33 11.75 -21.64
CA GLU A 325 -22.55 12.55 -21.79
C GLU A 325 -23.51 11.95 -22.84
N ASP A 326 -22.97 11.37 -23.92
CA ASP A 326 -23.77 10.72 -24.97
C ASP A 326 -24.37 9.38 -24.53
N HIS A 327 -23.81 8.74 -23.49
CA HIS A 327 -24.20 7.41 -23.02
C HIS A 327 -24.60 7.37 -21.54
N GLU A 328 -24.87 8.52 -20.91
CA GLU A 328 -25.07 8.62 -19.46
C GLU A 328 -26.22 7.70 -18.97
N ASP A 329 -27.30 7.60 -19.74
CA ASP A 329 -28.47 6.79 -19.43
C ASP A 329 -28.20 5.27 -19.43
N ALA A 330 -27.07 4.83 -20.02
CA ALA A 330 -26.68 3.42 -20.01
C ALA A 330 -26.19 2.96 -18.62
N PHE A 331 -25.73 3.88 -17.78
CA PHE A 331 -25.15 3.56 -16.46
C PHE A 331 -26.24 3.39 -15.41
N ARG A 332 -26.55 2.13 -15.10
CA ARG A 332 -27.57 1.72 -14.15
C ARG A 332 -27.07 1.73 -12.70
N PRO A 333 -27.63 2.55 -11.79
CA PRO A 333 -27.15 2.64 -10.40
C PRO A 333 -27.17 1.31 -9.62
N ASP A 334 -28.13 0.44 -9.89
CA ASP A 334 -28.22 -0.89 -9.29
C ASP A 334 -27.08 -1.83 -9.75
N VAL A 335 -26.70 -1.76 -11.03
CA VAL A 335 -25.57 -2.51 -11.60
C VAL A 335 -24.25 -2.03 -11.01
N LEU A 336 -24.06 -0.70 -10.95
CA LEU A 336 -22.87 -0.07 -10.35
C LEU A 336 -22.65 -0.50 -8.91
N ARG A 337 -23.73 -0.57 -8.11
CA ARG A 337 -23.67 -1.02 -6.73
C ARG A 337 -23.37 -2.50 -6.59
N ALA A 338 -24.01 -3.33 -7.41
CA ALA A 338 -23.74 -4.77 -7.41
C ALA A 338 -22.28 -5.07 -7.75
N HIS A 339 -21.70 -4.33 -8.70
CA HIS A 339 -20.28 -4.38 -9.02
C HIS A 339 -19.41 -3.91 -7.84
N ALA A 340 -19.71 -2.75 -7.26
CA ALA A 340 -18.95 -2.21 -6.12
C ALA A 340 -18.95 -3.15 -4.90
N ALA A 341 -20.04 -3.89 -4.66
CA ALA A 341 -20.18 -4.81 -3.53
C ALA A 341 -19.10 -5.91 -3.47
N GLN A 342 -18.46 -6.22 -4.61
CA GLN A 342 -17.35 -7.16 -4.68
C GLN A 342 -16.11 -6.69 -3.88
N PHE A 343 -15.97 -5.39 -3.64
CA PHE A 343 -14.85 -4.78 -2.90
C PHE A 343 -15.20 -4.47 -1.44
N SER A 344 -16.27 -5.07 -0.92
CA SER A 344 -16.76 -4.84 0.44
C SER A 344 -15.76 -5.27 1.52
N LEU A 345 -15.91 -4.68 2.71
CA LEU A 345 -15.21 -5.11 3.93
C LEU A 345 -15.38 -6.62 4.19
N ARG A 346 -16.57 -7.17 3.97
CA ARG A 346 -16.84 -8.60 4.14
C ARG A 346 -15.96 -9.47 3.26
N ASN A 347 -15.81 -9.13 1.98
CA ASN A 347 -14.99 -9.88 1.04
C ASN A 347 -13.51 -9.77 1.40
N PHE A 348 -13.05 -8.57 1.77
CA PHE A 348 -11.70 -8.38 2.29
C PHE A 348 -11.44 -9.28 3.51
N THR A 349 -12.28 -9.23 4.54
CA THR A 349 -12.10 -10.01 5.76
C THR A 349 -12.10 -11.52 5.49
N THR A 350 -13.03 -11.99 4.65
CA THR A 350 -13.12 -13.42 4.30
C THR A 350 -11.88 -13.88 3.53
N GLY A 351 -11.44 -13.10 2.54
CA GLY A 351 -10.23 -13.41 1.75
C GLY A 351 -8.95 -13.31 2.57
N MET A 352 -8.82 -12.29 3.42
CA MET A 352 -7.67 -12.11 4.31
C MET A 352 -7.56 -13.28 5.29
N GLN A 353 -8.68 -13.70 5.89
CA GLN A 353 -8.71 -14.86 6.79
C GLN A 353 -8.28 -16.14 6.06
N ALA A 354 -8.83 -16.38 4.86
CA ALA A 354 -8.47 -17.56 4.08
C ALA A 354 -6.98 -17.62 3.74
N ILE A 355 -6.37 -16.50 3.34
CA ILE A 355 -4.93 -16.43 3.04
C ILE A 355 -4.09 -16.64 4.31
N ILE A 356 -4.48 -16.03 5.44
CA ILE A 356 -3.76 -16.21 6.70
C ILE A 356 -3.86 -17.67 7.17
N ASP A 357 -5.03 -18.29 7.09
CA ASP A 357 -5.24 -19.69 7.48
C ASP A 357 -4.42 -20.64 6.61
N GLU A 358 -4.34 -20.39 5.29
CA GLU A 358 -3.47 -21.12 4.36
C GLU A 358 -2.01 -21.08 4.83
N GLU A 359 -1.49 -19.88 5.13
CA GLU A 359 -0.09 -19.69 5.55
C GLU A 359 0.19 -20.28 6.93
N LEU A 360 -0.73 -20.11 7.88
CA LEU A 360 -0.61 -20.72 9.21
C LEU A 360 -0.62 -22.25 9.13
N LEU A 361 -1.42 -22.83 8.22
CA LEU A 361 -1.44 -24.28 7.98
C LEU A 361 -0.16 -24.77 7.30
N ALA A 362 0.34 -24.04 6.31
CA ALA A 362 1.59 -24.37 5.61
C ALA A 362 2.81 -24.29 6.55
N ARG A 363 2.80 -23.31 7.47
CA ARG A 363 3.91 -23.10 8.41
C ARG A 363 3.85 -23.94 9.66
N LYS A 364 2.71 -24.57 10.02
CA LYS A 364 2.64 -25.52 11.14
C LYS A 364 3.77 -26.53 10.95
N PRO A 365 4.87 -26.44 11.74
CA PRO A 365 5.87 -27.47 11.72
C PRO A 365 5.13 -28.72 12.15
N VAL A 366 5.45 -29.85 11.52
CA VAL A 366 5.28 -31.15 12.16
C VAL A 366 5.84 -31.00 13.58
N LEU A 367 4.96 -30.80 14.56
CA LEU A 367 5.33 -30.96 15.97
C LEU A 367 6.03 -32.32 16.01
N PRO A 368 7.21 -32.44 16.65
CA PRO A 368 7.60 -33.77 17.08
C PRO A 368 6.43 -34.23 17.95
N ARG A 369 5.64 -35.20 17.44
CA ARG A 369 4.69 -35.91 18.30
C ARG A 369 5.53 -36.42 19.44
N ASN A 370 5.28 -35.86 20.61
CA ASN A 370 5.87 -36.33 21.84
C ASN A 370 5.20 -37.69 22.10
N ASP A 371 5.78 -38.76 21.54
CA ASP A 371 5.49 -40.14 21.92
C ASP A 371 6.68 -41.03 21.53
N ARG A 372 7.56 -41.22 22.52
CA ARG A 372 8.46 -42.39 22.69
C ARG A 372 9.53 -42.70 21.63
N SER A 373 9.70 -41.96 20.53
CA SER A 373 10.68 -42.30 19.48
C SER A 373 12.03 -41.59 19.55
N THR A 374 12.21 -40.57 20.40
CA THR A 374 13.49 -39.83 20.52
C THR A 374 14.63 -40.71 21.03
N ALA A 375 14.35 -41.69 21.89
CA ALA A 375 15.36 -42.65 22.34
C ALA A 375 15.82 -43.63 21.23
N ALA A 376 15.01 -43.82 20.18
CA ALA A 376 15.35 -44.69 19.05
C ALA A 376 16.21 -43.95 18.00
N ILE A 377 15.95 -42.65 17.80
CA ILE A 377 16.70 -41.83 16.83
C ILE A 377 18.09 -41.46 17.39
N GLN A 378 18.20 -41.20 18.70
CA GLN A 378 19.50 -40.88 19.31
C GLN A 378 20.50 -42.04 19.21
N ARG A 379 20.03 -43.30 19.28
CA ARG A 379 20.86 -44.50 19.08
C ARG A 379 21.29 -44.73 17.63
N LEU A 380 20.61 -44.13 16.65
CA LEU A 380 20.98 -44.23 15.24
C LEU A 380 22.13 -43.28 14.86
N PHE A 381 22.33 -42.19 15.61
CA PHE A 381 23.34 -41.17 15.31
C PHE A 381 24.65 -41.32 16.10
N GLU A 382 24.69 -42.16 17.13
CA GLU A 382 25.91 -42.40 17.93
C GLU A 382 27.01 -43.19 17.19
N GLY A 383 26.77 -43.62 15.94
CA GLY A 383 27.71 -44.45 15.16
C GLY A 383 28.19 -43.90 13.82
N GLN A 384 27.81 -42.69 13.38
CA GLN A 384 28.01 -42.27 11.97
C GLN A 384 28.80 -40.99 11.70
N PHE A 385 29.34 -40.32 12.71
CA PHE A 385 30.27 -39.21 12.47
C PHE A 385 31.61 -39.49 13.16
N PRO A 386 32.68 -39.84 12.41
CA PRO A 386 34.01 -39.81 12.98
C PRO A 386 34.34 -38.37 13.36
N ALA A 387 34.73 -38.15 14.62
CA ALA A 387 35.31 -36.89 15.04
C ALA A 387 36.50 -36.55 14.12
N PRO A 388 36.66 -35.31 13.65
CA PRO A 388 37.82 -34.96 12.86
C PRO A 388 39.07 -35.19 13.71
N ALA A 389 39.98 -36.05 13.22
CA ALA A 389 41.27 -36.27 13.85
C ALA A 389 42.02 -34.93 13.88
N ALA A 390 42.39 -34.49 15.08
CA ALA A 390 43.24 -33.33 15.26
C ALA A 390 44.67 -33.70 14.82
N GLU A 391 44.99 -33.48 13.55
CA GLU A 391 46.38 -33.47 13.09
C GLU A 391 46.94 -32.05 13.21
N THR A 392 47.80 -31.86 14.20
CA THR A 392 48.66 -30.70 14.36
C THR A 392 49.61 -30.62 13.15
N PRO A 393 49.66 -29.52 12.36
CA PRO A 393 50.55 -29.47 11.21
C PRO A 393 52.00 -29.31 11.68
N GLN A 394 52.85 -30.29 11.35
CA GLN A 394 54.29 -30.17 11.45
C GLN A 394 54.80 -29.11 10.45
N ARG A 395 55.62 -28.17 10.95
CA ARG A 395 56.39 -27.25 10.12
C ARG A 395 57.39 -28.04 9.27
N VAL A 396 57.29 -27.91 7.95
CA VAL A 396 58.38 -28.26 7.02
C VAL A 396 58.82 -26.99 6.30
N ALA A 397 60.13 -26.79 6.27
CA ALA A 397 60.80 -25.62 5.73
C ALA A 397 60.89 -25.62 4.20
N THR A 398 60.65 -24.43 3.63
CA THR A 398 61.20 -23.81 2.41
C THR A 398 61.82 -24.67 1.29
N THR A 399 61.32 -24.50 0.05
CA THR A 399 62.12 -24.07 -1.13
C THR A 399 61.24 -23.48 -2.25
N ASP A 400 61.68 -22.30 -2.69
CA ASP A 400 61.56 -21.56 -3.98
C ASP A 400 60.23 -21.14 -4.64
N PRO A 401 60.19 -19.92 -5.25
CA PRO A 401 58.96 -19.27 -5.69
C PRO A 401 58.62 -19.60 -7.14
N VAL A 402 57.38 -20.03 -7.39
CA VAL A 402 56.81 -20.08 -8.74
C VAL A 402 55.98 -18.82 -8.97
N THR A 403 56.50 -17.97 -9.85
CA THR A 403 55.83 -16.80 -10.41
C THR A 403 54.59 -17.23 -11.21
N VAL A 404 53.41 -16.74 -10.84
CA VAL A 404 52.19 -16.90 -11.66
C VAL A 404 51.65 -15.51 -12.00
N HIS A 405 51.65 -15.20 -13.29
CA HIS A 405 51.12 -13.98 -13.87
C HIS A 405 49.60 -13.89 -13.72
N ALA A 406 49.10 -12.71 -13.35
CA ALA A 406 47.68 -12.39 -13.36
C ALA A 406 47.19 -12.17 -14.80
N PRO A 407 46.00 -12.68 -15.19
CA PRO A 407 45.35 -12.24 -16.41
C PRO A 407 44.62 -10.92 -16.16
N THR A 408 44.98 -9.91 -16.94
CA THR A 408 44.21 -8.69 -17.15
C THR A 408 42.93 -9.00 -17.91
N PHE A 409 41.78 -8.67 -17.30
CA PHE A 409 40.58 -8.11 -17.96
C PHE A 409 39.81 -7.24 -16.98
#